data_AF-A0A0F9A534-F1
#
_entry.id   AF-A0A0F9A534-F1
#
_cell.length_a   1.000
_cell.length_b   1.000
_cell.length_c   1.000
_cell.angle_alpha   90.00
_cell.angle_beta   90.00
_cell.angle_gamma   90.00
#
_symmetry.space_group_name_H-M   'P 1'
#
loop_
_entity.id
_entity.type
_entity.pdbx_description
1 polymer ?
#
loop_
_entity_poly.entity_id
_entity_poly.type
_entity_poly.pdbx_seq_one_letter_code
_entity_poly.pdbx_strand_id
1 'polypeptide(L)'
;MTLTKSNEVTVSSPREGPPSCMRVAVCGGRLASLRDNALCSAPTLSSSRFYVVWGSGGERATPRHPGSWEPRLSGPSVGSLQTDDSAEAEAAYARACEFVRTGELP
;
A
#
# COMPACT_ATOMS: atom_id res chain seq x y z
N MET A 1 45.83 11.79 2.50
CA MET A 1 44.96 11.28 1.42
C MET A 1 43.68 10.79 2.07
N THR A 2 42.61 11.58 1.99
CA THR A 2 41.33 11.29 2.65
C THR A 2 40.43 10.59 1.63
N LEU A 3 40.18 9.30 1.81
CA LEU A 3 39.22 8.53 1.01
C LEU A 3 37.81 8.90 1.48
N THR A 4 37.13 9.76 0.72
CA THR A 4 35.68 9.95 0.79
C THR A 4 35.02 8.65 0.34
N LYS A 5 34.51 7.88 1.29
CA LYS A 5 33.68 6.70 1.01
C LYS A 5 32.32 7.21 0.55
N SER A 6 32.16 7.36 -0.76
CA SER A 6 30.85 7.60 -1.37
C SER A 6 29.93 6.46 -0.96
N ASN A 7 28.93 6.76 -0.13
CA ASN A 7 27.76 5.90 0.03
C ASN A 7 27.04 5.94 -1.32
N GLU A 8 27.44 5.10 -2.26
CA GLU A 8 26.65 4.83 -3.46
C GLU A 8 25.33 4.23 -2.99
N VAL A 9 24.30 5.08 -2.90
CA VAL A 9 22.92 4.62 -2.77
C VAL A 9 22.55 4.09 -4.13
N THR A 10 22.74 2.79 -4.34
CA THR A 10 22.24 2.09 -5.51
C THR A 10 20.72 2.09 -5.46
N VAL A 11 20.10 3.10 -6.09
CA VAL A 11 18.65 3.13 -6.26
C VAL A 11 18.31 2.16 -7.38
N SER A 12 17.96 0.92 -7.00
CA SER A 12 17.42 -0.06 -7.93
C SER A 12 16.21 0.53 -8.65
N SER A 13 16.11 0.27 -9.96
CA SER A 13 14.90 0.60 -10.73
C SER A 13 13.68 0.06 -9.97
N PRO A 14 12.59 0.85 -9.86
CA PRO A 14 11.43 0.40 -9.12
C PRO A 14 10.93 -0.95 -9.61
N ARG A 15 10.72 -1.89 -8.69
CA ARG A 15 10.14 -3.19 -8.99
C ARG A 15 8.76 -3.00 -9.61
N GLU A 16 8.44 -3.83 -10.59
CA GLU A 16 7.07 -3.97 -11.08
C GLU A 16 6.23 -4.73 -10.03
N GLY A 17 5.17 -4.07 -9.56
CA GLY A 17 4.25 -4.61 -8.56
C GLY A 17 4.53 -4.16 -7.12
N PRO A 18 3.58 -4.38 -6.20
CA PRO A 18 3.70 -3.95 -4.82
C PRO A 18 4.77 -4.77 -4.05
N PRO A 19 5.39 -4.19 -3.00
CA PRO A 19 6.25 -4.93 -2.09
C PRO A 19 5.49 -6.03 -1.34
N SER A 20 6.19 -7.02 -0.76
CA SER A 20 5.57 -8.15 -0.06
C SER A 20 4.73 -7.76 1.15
N CYS A 21 5.02 -6.61 1.76
CA CYS A 21 4.21 -6.05 2.86
C CYS A 21 2.89 -5.42 2.37
N MET A 22 2.58 -5.48 1.08
CA MET A 22 1.44 -4.80 0.50
C MET A 22 0.70 -5.64 -0.53
N ARG A 23 -0.62 -5.56 -0.48
CA ARG A 23 -1.53 -6.08 -1.50
C ARG A 23 -2.38 -4.94 -2.02
N VAL A 24 -2.64 -4.96 -3.32
CA VAL A 24 -3.30 -3.88 -4.03
C VAL A 24 -4.27 -4.42 -5.05
N ALA A 25 -5.45 -3.82 -5.15
CA ALA A 25 -6.39 -4.00 -6.25
C ALA A 25 -6.77 -2.63 -6.83
N VAL A 26 -6.76 -2.51 -8.16
CA VAL A 26 -7.13 -1.27 -8.88
C VAL A 26 -8.07 -1.61 -10.03
N CYS A 27 -9.17 -0.87 -10.16
CA CYS A 27 -10.09 -0.98 -11.29
C CYS A 27 -10.91 0.30 -11.44
N GLY A 28 -10.94 0.88 -12.65
CA GLY A 28 -11.81 2.02 -12.97
C GLY A 28 -11.62 3.24 -12.07
N GLY A 29 -10.38 3.58 -11.68
CA GLY A 29 -10.12 4.71 -10.77
C GLY A 29 -10.50 4.45 -9.31
N ARG A 30 -10.70 3.18 -8.94
CA ARG A 30 -10.88 2.73 -7.56
C ARG A 30 -9.67 1.91 -7.13
N LEU A 31 -9.31 2.05 -5.85
CA LEU A 31 -8.17 1.39 -5.24
C LEU A 31 -8.60 0.72 -3.93
N ALA A 32 -8.08 -0.47 -3.69
CA ALA A 32 -8.01 -1.12 -2.39
C ALA A 32 -6.55 -1.46 -2.11
N SER A 33 -6.11 -1.20 -0.88
CA SER A 33 -4.79 -1.61 -0.43
C SER A 33 -4.86 -2.20 0.97
N LEU A 34 -4.12 -3.29 1.17
CA LEU A 34 -3.80 -3.85 2.48
C LEU A 34 -2.30 -3.73 2.69
N ARG A 35 -1.89 -3.26 3.86
CA ARG A 35 -0.51 -3.19 4.31
C ARG A 35 -0.34 -4.04 5.56
N ASP A 36 0.67 -4.91 5.58
CA ASP A 36 1.17 -5.58 6.78
C ASP A 36 2.41 -4.82 7.27
N ASN A 37 2.24 -4.03 8.31
CA ASN A 37 3.26 -3.22 8.95
C ASN A 37 4.33 -4.08 9.65
N ALA A 38 4.05 -5.33 10.02
CA ALA A 38 5.07 -6.23 10.56
C ALA A 38 6.09 -6.65 9.48
N LEU A 39 5.71 -6.58 8.20
CA LEU A 39 6.59 -6.85 7.06
C LEU A 39 7.17 -5.58 6.44
N CYS A 40 6.70 -4.40 6.85
CA CYS A 40 7.08 -3.13 6.24
C CYS A 40 8.27 -2.53 7.00
N SER A 41 9.38 -2.31 6.28
CA SER A 41 10.57 -1.63 6.85
C SER A 41 10.46 -0.10 6.81
N ALA A 42 9.42 0.44 6.18
CA ALA A 42 9.17 1.88 6.12
C ALA A 42 8.44 2.37 7.39
N PRO A 43 8.67 3.62 7.84
CA PRO A 43 7.93 4.21 8.95
C PRO A 43 6.41 4.15 8.68
N THR A 44 5.66 3.54 9.60
CA THR A 44 4.21 3.40 9.50
C THR A 44 3.54 4.45 10.39
N LEU A 45 2.43 5.02 9.91
CA LEU A 45 1.62 5.96 10.71
C LEU A 45 0.63 5.24 11.63
N SER A 46 0.51 3.92 11.49
CA SER A 46 -0.38 3.07 12.28
C SER A 46 0.43 2.23 13.26
N SER A 47 -0.06 2.15 14.49
CA SER A 47 0.44 1.24 15.52
C SER A 47 -0.07 -0.20 15.33
N SER A 48 -1.11 -0.40 14.52
CA SER A 48 -1.66 -1.73 14.23
C SER A 48 -0.81 -2.45 13.18
N ARG A 49 -0.79 -3.78 13.25
CA ARG A 49 -0.12 -4.62 12.27
C ARG A 49 -0.70 -4.44 10.87
N PHE A 50 -2.03 -4.43 10.72
CA PHE A 50 -2.67 -4.33 9.42
C PHE A 50 -3.34 -2.98 9.23
N TYR A 51 -3.18 -2.43 8.03
CA TYR A 51 -3.91 -1.26 7.57
C TYR A 51 -4.54 -1.54 6.22
N VAL A 52 -5.87 -1.51 6.17
CA VAL A 52 -6.66 -1.64 4.95
C VAL A 52 -7.30 -0.30 4.64
N VAL A 53 -7.23 0.14 3.38
CA VAL A 53 -7.89 1.37 2.94
C VAL A 53 -8.39 1.21 1.52
N TRP A 54 -9.54 1.81 1.22
CA TRP A 54 -10.13 1.80 -0.11
C TRP A 54 -10.88 3.07 -0.43
N GLY A 55 -11.01 3.36 -1.73
CA GLY A 55 -11.72 4.53 -2.23
C GLY A 55 -11.29 4.90 -3.64
N SER A 56 -11.43 6.17 -3.98
CA SER A 56 -11.04 6.70 -5.28
C SER A 56 -9.52 6.84 -5.39
N GLY A 57 -8.92 6.21 -6.39
CA GLY A 57 -7.48 6.15 -6.56
C GLY A 57 -7.04 5.18 -7.64
N GLY A 58 -5.75 4.85 -7.65
CA GLY A 58 -5.17 3.95 -8.66
C GLY A 58 -4.18 4.65 -9.59
N GLU A 59 -3.98 5.95 -9.43
CA GLU A 59 -2.88 6.66 -10.08
C GLU A 59 -1.55 6.20 -9.49
N ARG A 60 -0.58 5.94 -10.37
CA ARG A 60 0.78 5.55 -10.02
C ARG A 60 1.42 6.67 -9.21
N ALA A 61 1.80 6.40 -7.97
CA ALA A 61 2.36 7.41 -7.08
C ALA A 61 3.81 7.14 -6.71
N THR A 62 4.51 8.23 -6.40
CA THR A 62 5.89 8.21 -5.90
C THR A 62 6.10 7.16 -4.81
N PRO A 63 7.24 6.46 -4.82
CA PRO A 63 7.52 5.35 -3.91
C PRO A 63 7.43 5.79 -2.44
N ARG A 64 6.43 5.29 -1.70
CA ARG A 64 6.49 5.27 -0.22
C ARG A 64 7.38 4.13 0.28
N HIS A 65 7.56 3.10 -0.53
CA HIS A 65 8.50 2.01 -0.29
C HIS A 65 9.72 2.16 -1.19
N PRO A 66 10.96 2.05 -0.65
CA PRO A 66 12.16 2.14 -1.47
C PRO A 66 12.10 1.17 -2.65
N GLY A 67 12.24 1.71 -3.86
CA GLY A 67 12.29 0.90 -5.09
C GLY A 67 10.97 0.24 -5.50
N SER A 68 9.80 0.77 -5.12
CA SER A 68 8.50 0.23 -5.61
C SER A 68 7.52 1.33 -6.01
N TRP A 69 6.89 1.20 -7.17
CA TRP A 69 5.74 2.03 -7.53
C TRP A 69 4.48 1.53 -6.81
N GLU A 70 3.81 2.41 -6.08
CA GLU A 70 2.58 2.08 -5.36
C GLU A 70 1.44 2.98 -5.88
N PRO A 71 0.28 2.44 -6.26
CA PRO A 71 -0.88 3.28 -6.52
C PRO A 71 -1.40 3.86 -5.21
N ARG A 72 -1.86 5.11 -5.26
CA ARG A 72 -2.39 5.83 -4.09
C ARG A 72 -3.87 6.17 -4.26
N LEU A 73 -4.52 6.41 -3.13
CA LEU A 73 -5.75 7.17 -3.13
C LEU A 73 -5.42 8.60 -3.58
N SER A 74 -6.03 9.02 -4.68
CA SER A 74 -5.96 10.39 -5.20
C SER A 74 -7.24 11.17 -4.91
N GLY A 75 -8.28 10.50 -4.41
CA GLY A 75 -9.55 11.09 -4.01
C GLY A 75 -10.00 10.66 -2.61
N PRO A 76 -11.28 10.86 -2.26
CA PRO A 76 -11.79 10.54 -0.94
C PRO A 76 -11.64 9.05 -0.63
N SER A 77 -11.14 8.75 0.58
CA SER A 77 -11.22 7.41 1.14
C SER A 77 -12.69 7.08 1.39
N VAL A 78 -13.13 5.94 0.88
CA VAL A 78 -14.47 5.40 1.14
C VAL A 78 -14.48 4.63 2.46
N GLY A 79 -13.36 4.02 2.84
CA GLY A 79 -13.21 3.45 4.17
C GLY A 79 -11.78 3.02 4.48
N SER A 80 -11.57 2.73 5.76
CA SER A 80 -10.31 2.19 6.27
C SER A 80 -10.53 1.31 7.49
N LEU A 81 -9.66 0.32 7.68
CA LEU A 81 -9.58 -0.50 8.90
C LEU A 81 -8.12 -0.55 9.37
N GLN A 82 -7.93 -0.37 10.67
CA GLN A 82 -6.68 -0.67 11.37
C GLN A 82 -6.98 -1.79 12.37
N THR A 83 -6.23 -2.88 12.31
CA THR A 83 -6.44 -4.04 13.18
C THR A 83 -5.14 -4.84 13.33
N ASP A 84 -5.00 -5.55 14.45
CA ASP A 84 -3.93 -6.52 14.66
C ASP A 84 -4.36 -7.95 14.27
N ASP A 85 -5.66 -8.15 14.04
CA ASP A 85 -6.24 -9.43 13.64
C ASP A 85 -6.13 -9.62 12.11
N SER A 86 -5.46 -10.70 11.70
CA SER A 86 -5.29 -11.02 10.28
C SER A 86 -6.60 -11.40 9.59
N ALA A 87 -7.51 -12.10 10.28
CA ALA A 87 -8.80 -12.48 9.70
C ALA A 87 -9.68 -11.25 9.46
N GLU A 88 -9.69 -10.29 10.38
CA GLU A 88 -10.39 -9.01 10.18
C GLU A 88 -9.80 -8.22 9.01
N ALA A 89 -8.47 -8.16 8.91
CA ALA A 89 -7.77 -7.48 7.82
C ALA A 89 -8.09 -8.12 6.46
N GLU A 90 -8.05 -9.45 6.37
CA GLU A 90 -8.39 -10.19 5.15
C GLU A 90 -9.86 -9.99 4.75
N ALA A 91 -10.78 -10.05 5.72
CA ALA A 91 -12.20 -9.81 5.47
C ALA A 91 -12.46 -8.37 4.98
N ALA A 92 -11.78 -7.38 5.59
CA ALA A 92 -11.88 -6.00 5.15
C ALA A 92 -11.28 -5.79 3.75
N TYR A 93 -10.14 -6.42 3.44
CA TYR A 93 -9.53 -6.35 2.12
C TYR A 93 -10.39 -7.03 1.05
N ALA A 94 -11.06 -8.14 1.37
CA ALA A 94 -12.01 -8.77 0.47
C ALA A 94 -13.19 -7.82 0.15
N ARG A 95 -13.79 -7.18 1.17
CA ARG A 95 -14.84 -6.16 0.95
C ARG A 95 -14.35 -4.97 0.13
N ALA A 96 -13.13 -4.53 0.38
CA ALA A 96 -12.48 -3.47 -0.39
C ALA A 96 -12.27 -3.87 -1.85
N CYS A 97 -11.87 -5.11 -2.12
CA CYS A 97 -11.76 -5.65 -3.48
C CYS A 97 -13.13 -5.71 -4.17
N GLU A 98 -14.18 -6.09 -3.46
CA GLU A 98 -15.55 -6.06 -3.98
C GLU A 98 -15.96 -4.64 -4.36
N PHE A 99 -15.70 -3.63 -3.52
CA PHE A 99 -15.90 -2.22 -3.87
C PHE A 99 -15.12 -1.81 -5.12
N VAL A 100 -13.86 -2.22 -5.24
CA VAL A 100 -13.04 -1.93 -6.44
C VAL A 100 -13.66 -2.55 -7.69
N ARG A 101 -14.31 -3.71 -7.57
CA ARG A 101 -14.96 -4.42 -8.67
C ARG A 101 -16.30 -3.79 -9.05
N THR A 102 -17.17 -3.56 -8.07
CA THR A 102 -18.57 -3.14 -8.31
C THR A 102 -18.74 -1.63 -8.25
N GLY A 103 -18.03 -0.94 -7.35
CA GLY A 103 -18.25 0.46 -6.99
C GLY A 103 -19.23 0.65 -5.85
N GLU A 104 -19.75 -0.44 -5.32
CA GLU A 104 -20.73 -0.46 -4.25
C GLU A 104 -20.04 -0.96 -2.98
N LEU A 105 -20.40 -0.37 -1.83
CA LEU A 105 -20.03 -0.94 -0.55
C LEU A 105 -20.96 -2.13 -0.26
N PRO A 106 -20.43 -3.32 0.05
CA PRO A 106 -21.25 -4.43 0.52
C PRO A 106 -21.88 -4.14 1.88
#